data_AF-A0A834VHC8-F1
#
_entry.id   AF-A0A834VHC8-F1
#
_cell.length_a   1.000
_cell.length_b   1.000
_cell.length_c   1.000
_cell.angle_alpha   90.00
_cell.angle_beta   90.00
_cell.angle_gamma   90.00
#
_symmetry.space_group_name_H-M   'P 1'
#
loop_
_entity.id
_entity.type
_entity.pdbx_description
1 polymer ?
#
loop_
_entity_poly.entity_id
_entity_poly.type
_entity_poly.pdbx_seq_one_letter_code
_entity_poly.pdbx_strand_id
1 'polypeptide(L)'
;MSAYFSAGMISMRSTLQKVVDYNRGSTDFTEAKASTGVYGWVREIVFRELYRQTTMTTPHTSMNLPQNLKFDAVQWEDDEEGWEKWYKGQTGEPFIDAGMRQLNAEAYMHNRLRMNVSSYLYCNLLLDYRRGERYFAETLIDWDLSNNTQGWEPSYTVFNPVSQAEKNDPDGEYIRKWVPELKHVKGKAVFAPYARLSKEEFEKLGYPKPHVDWKETKARAIDRFKRGLRSAEI
;
A
#
# COMPACT_ATOMS: atom_id res chain seq x y z
N MET A 1 7.18 9.69 -11.70
CA MET A 1 8.48 9.43 -12.36
C MET A 1 8.93 7.97 -12.28
N SER A 2 8.42 7.18 -11.33
CA SER A 2 8.84 5.79 -11.09
C SER A 2 8.82 4.92 -12.35
N ALA A 3 7.76 4.96 -13.15
CA ALA A 3 7.67 4.18 -14.40
C ALA A 3 8.89 4.39 -15.33
N TYR A 4 9.29 5.65 -15.51
CA TYR A 4 10.45 6.00 -16.34
C TYR A 4 11.78 5.55 -15.71
N PHE A 5 11.88 5.51 -14.39
CA PHE A 5 13.06 4.99 -13.69
C PHE A 5 13.14 3.46 -13.73
N SER A 6 12.01 2.76 -13.59
CA SER A 6 11.94 1.29 -13.68
C SER A 6 12.23 0.82 -15.11
N ALA A 7 11.70 1.51 -16.11
CA ALA A 7 11.97 1.23 -17.53
C ALA A 7 13.37 1.69 -18.02
N GLY A 8 14.15 2.37 -17.18
CA GLY A 8 15.47 2.89 -17.56
C GLY A 8 15.45 4.05 -18.59
N MET A 9 14.28 4.63 -18.86
CA MET A 9 14.12 5.75 -19.79
C MET A 9 14.76 7.05 -19.27
N ILE A 10 14.84 7.20 -17.95
CA ILE A 10 15.50 8.34 -17.30
C ILE A 10 16.60 7.82 -16.37
N SER A 11 17.80 8.38 -16.53
CA SER A 11 18.95 8.08 -15.68
C SER A 11 18.79 8.70 -14.29
N MET A 12 18.85 7.85 -13.26
CA MET A 12 18.80 8.28 -11.86
C MET A 12 19.92 9.26 -11.51
N ARG A 13 21.15 8.99 -12.00
CA ARG A 13 22.30 9.87 -11.80
C ARG A 13 22.11 11.24 -12.44
N SER A 14 21.55 11.25 -13.65
CA SER A 14 21.28 12.50 -14.38
C SER A 14 20.19 13.32 -13.68
N THR A 15 19.14 12.68 -13.16
CA THR A 15 18.13 13.39 -12.36
C THR A 15 18.72 13.90 -11.05
N LEU A 16 19.57 13.13 -10.36
CA LEU A 16 20.21 13.58 -9.13
C LEU A 16 21.13 14.79 -9.39
N GLN A 17 21.86 14.82 -10.50
CA GLN A 17 22.64 16.00 -10.89
C GLN A 17 21.74 17.23 -11.07
N LYS A 18 20.58 17.08 -11.71
CA LYS A 18 19.61 18.19 -11.81
C LYS A 18 19.09 18.65 -10.45
N VAL A 19 18.96 17.73 -9.49
CA VAL A 19 18.58 18.07 -8.11
C VAL A 19 19.72 18.81 -7.41
N VAL A 20 20.98 18.43 -7.62
CA VAL A 20 22.15 19.17 -7.12
C VAL A 20 22.18 20.60 -7.68
N ASP A 21 22.00 20.74 -9.00
CA ASP A 21 21.96 22.05 -9.67
C ASP A 21 20.84 22.93 -9.07
N TYR A 22 19.66 22.34 -8.87
CA TYR A 22 18.51 23.00 -8.21
C TYR A 22 18.81 23.34 -6.74
N ASN A 23 19.58 22.50 -6.05
CA ASN A 23 20.04 22.70 -4.67
C ASN A 23 21.29 23.61 -4.61
N ARG A 24 21.46 24.53 -5.56
CA ARG A 24 22.56 25.52 -5.62
C ARG A 24 23.95 24.87 -5.64
N GLY A 25 24.07 23.70 -6.24
CA GLY A 25 25.31 22.93 -6.30
C GLY A 25 25.63 22.12 -5.03
N SER A 26 24.78 22.16 -4.01
CA SER A 26 24.99 21.39 -2.77
C SER A 26 24.59 19.93 -2.94
N THR A 27 25.49 19.03 -2.55
CA THR A 27 25.23 17.59 -2.40
C THR A 27 24.75 17.21 -1.00
N ASP A 28 24.66 18.18 -0.08
CA ASP A 28 24.04 17.99 1.23
C ASP A 28 22.52 18.15 1.07
N PHE A 29 21.83 17.02 1.15
CA PHE A 29 20.38 16.92 1.05
C PHE A 29 19.69 16.82 2.41
N THR A 30 20.40 17.02 3.53
CA THR A 30 19.80 17.00 4.86
C THR A 30 18.78 18.13 5.02
N GLU A 31 17.85 17.97 5.96
CA GLU A 31 16.84 18.99 6.28
C GLU A 31 17.45 20.36 6.65
N ALA A 32 18.71 20.39 7.08
CA ALA A 32 19.44 21.62 7.39
C ALA A 32 19.92 22.39 6.16
N LYS A 33 20.08 21.72 5.01
CA LYS A 33 20.71 22.28 3.80
C LYS A 33 19.85 22.20 2.54
N ALA A 34 18.76 21.45 2.56
CA ALA A 34 17.81 21.33 1.46
C ALA A 34 16.40 21.75 1.87
N SER A 35 15.60 22.18 0.90
CA SER A 35 14.16 22.40 1.14
C SER A 35 13.46 21.08 1.47
N THR A 36 12.35 21.14 2.20
CA THR A 36 11.56 19.95 2.57
C THR A 36 11.19 19.09 1.37
N GLY A 37 10.90 19.71 0.21
CA GLY A 37 10.60 19.00 -1.03
C GLY A 37 11.81 18.26 -1.61
N VAL A 38 12.99 18.90 -1.63
CA VAL A 38 14.22 18.27 -2.13
C VAL A 38 14.65 17.12 -1.22
N TYR A 39 14.68 17.36 0.09
CA TYR A 39 15.00 16.33 1.08
C TYR A 39 14.05 15.13 0.95
N GLY A 40 12.73 15.38 0.94
CA GLY A 40 11.73 14.32 0.80
C GLY A 40 11.92 13.53 -0.49
N TRP A 41 12.11 14.20 -1.62
CA TRP A 41 12.30 13.54 -2.91
C TRP A 41 13.59 12.71 -2.97
N VAL A 42 14.72 13.26 -2.50
CA VAL A 42 16.00 12.53 -2.46
C VAL A 42 15.91 11.32 -1.52
N ARG A 43 15.20 11.45 -0.40
CA ARG A 43 14.96 10.32 0.51
C ARG A 43 14.26 9.16 -0.18
N GLU A 44 13.29 9.41 -1.06
CA GLU A 44 12.64 8.34 -1.85
C GLU A 44 13.63 7.66 -2.82
N ILE A 45 14.62 8.38 -3.34
CA ILE A 45 15.71 7.79 -4.13
C ILE A 45 16.61 6.92 -3.26
N VAL A 46 16.92 7.36 -2.04
CA VAL A 46 17.68 6.56 -1.08
C VAL A 46 16.94 5.27 -0.74
N PHE A 47 15.61 5.29 -0.56
CA PHE A 47 14.81 4.06 -0.38
C PHE A 47 14.93 3.10 -1.56
N ARG A 48 14.85 3.60 -2.81
CA ARG A 48 15.06 2.78 -4.01
C ARG A 48 16.42 2.10 -4.02
N GLU A 49 17.49 2.82 -3.71
CA GLU A 49 18.85 2.25 -3.66
C GLU A 49 19.01 1.26 -2.51
N LEU A 50 18.45 1.56 -1.33
CA LEU A 50 18.43 0.67 -0.18
C LEU A 50 17.76 -0.66 -0.52
N TYR A 51 16.57 -0.64 -1.13
CA TYR A 51 15.85 -1.86 -1.48
C TYR A 51 16.62 -2.73 -2.48
N ARG A 52 17.32 -2.12 -3.44
CA ARG A 52 18.20 -2.85 -4.37
C ARG A 52 19.40 -3.47 -3.68
N GLN A 53 20.04 -2.74 -2.77
CA GLN A 53 21.12 -3.28 -1.95
C GLN A 53 20.62 -4.46 -1.11
N THR A 54 19.47 -4.34 -0.47
CA THR A 54 18.85 -5.43 0.30
C THR A 54 18.60 -6.65 -0.57
N THR A 55 18.03 -6.49 -1.77
CA THR A 55 17.85 -7.61 -2.71
C THR A 55 19.17 -8.29 -3.05
N MET A 56 20.25 -7.53 -3.23
CA MET A 56 21.58 -8.08 -3.53
C MET A 56 22.22 -8.80 -2.33
N THR A 57 22.09 -8.26 -1.12
CA THR A 57 22.71 -8.81 0.08
C THR A 57 21.89 -9.90 0.76
N THR A 58 20.59 -10.00 0.42
CA THR A 58 19.64 -10.92 1.02
C THR A 58 18.92 -11.73 -0.08
N PRO A 59 19.61 -12.70 -0.72
CA PRO A 59 19.13 -13.31 -1.96
C PRO A 59 17.78 -14.02 -1.84
N HIS A 60 17.43 -14.56 -0.67
CA HIS A 60 16.17 -15.27 -0.46
C HIS A 60 14.94 -14.39 -0.70
N THR A 61 15.07 -13.06 -0.56
CA THR A 61 13.99 -12.11 -0.86
C THR A 61 13.57 -12.16 -2.34
N SER A 62 14.44 -12.60 -3.25
CA SER A 62 14.11 -12.84 -4.66
C SER A 62 13.56 -14.25 -4.94
N MET A 63 13.35 -15.06 -3.91
CA MET A 63 12.95 -16.48 -4.00
C MET A 63 11.60 -16.75 -3.32
N ASN A 64 10.71 -15.75 -3.29
CA ASN A 64 9.41 -15.80 -2.61
C ASN A 64 9.48 -16.04 -1.09
N LEU A 65 10.58 -15.67 -0.44
CA LEU A 65 10.72 -15.73 1.01
C LEU A 65 10.70 -14.31 1.60
N PRO A 66 10.02 -14.11 2.75
CA PRO A 66 10.00 -12.81 3.41
C PRO A 66 11.39 -12.47 3.95
N GLN A 67 11.71 -11.18 4.03
CA GLN A 67 12.96 -10.71 4.63
C GLN A 67 13.08 -11.14 6.09
N ASN A 68 11.99 -11.05 6.85
CA ASN A 68 11.91 -11.70 8.16
C ASN A 68 11.28 -13.08 7.99
N LEU A 69 12.14 -14.10 7.90
CA LEU A 69 11.76 -15.50 7.70
C LEU A 69 10.72 -16.02 8.69
N LYS A 70 10.56 -15.41 9.87
CA LYS A 70 9.49 -15.82 10.80
C LYS A 70 8.08 -15.58 10.24
N PHE A 71 7.90 -14.70 9.26
CA PHE A 71 6.62 -14.52 8.56
C PHE A 71 6.29 -15.70 7.65
N ASP A 72 7.25 -16.54 7.28
CA ASP A 72 7.00 -17.74 6.48
C ASP A 72 6.20 -18.80 7.27
N ALA A 73 6.29 -18.76 8.60
CA ALA A 73 5.50 -19.61 9.49
C ALA A 73 4.06 -19.09 9.71
N VAL A 74 3.70 -17.91 9.18
CA VAL A 74 2.34 -17.39 9.31
C VAL A 74 1.40 -18.24 8.48
N GLN A 75 0.35 -18.69 9.13
CA GLN A 75 -0.68 -19.51 8.51
C GLN A 75 -1.78 -18.59 7.97
N TRP A 76 -1.76 -18.36 6.66
CA TRP A 76 -2.71 -17.49 5.96
C TRP A 76 -4.11 -18.12 5.85
N GLU A 77 -5.13 -17.29 5.62
CA GLU A 77 -6.51 -17.73 5.37
C GLU A 77 -6.69 -18.12 3.89
N ASP A 78 -7.66 -19.01 3.64
CA ASP A 78 -8.16 -19.31 2.30
C ASP A 78 -9.51 -18.61 2.11
N ASP A 79 -9.46 -17.34 1.70
CA ASP A 79 -10.63 -16.47 1.52
C ASP A 79 -10.67 -15.93 0.08
N GLU A 80 -11.21 -16.75 -0.81
CA GLU A 80 -11.30 -16.41 -2.24
C GLU A 80 -12.29 -15.27 -2.51
N GLU A 81 -13.35 -15.15 -1.70
CA GLU A 81 -14.31 -14.04 -1.80
C GLU A 81 -13.63 -12.72 -1.41
N GLY A 82 -12.88 -12.71 -0.32
CA GLY A 82 -12.09 -11.56 0.13
C GLY A 82 -11.03 -11.17 -0.90
N TRP A 83 -10.35 -12.15 -1.51
CA TRP A 83 -9.44 -11.91 -2.62
C TRP A 83 -10.15 -11.21 -3.79
N GLU A 84 -11.29 -11.75 -4.22
CA GLU A 84 -12.06 -11.22 -5.35
C GLU A 84 -12.49 -9.78 -5.12
N LYS A 85 -13.03 -9.51 -3.93
CA LYS A 85 -13.41 -8.17 -3.50
C LYS A 85 -12.22 -7.22 -3.44
N TRP A 86 -11.06 -7.69 -2.98
CA TRP A 86 -9.85 -6.88 -2.91
C TRP A 86 -9.38 -6.46 -4.31
N TYR A 87 -9.13 -7.40 -5.22
CA TYR A 87 -8.58 -7.03 -6.52
C TYR A 87 -9.58 -6.25 -7.38
N LYS A 88 -10.89 -6.41 -7.17
CA LYS A 88 -11.94 -5.63 -7.85
C LYS A 88 -12.22 -4.26 -7.22
N GLY A 89 -11.73 -3.99 -6.00
CA GLY A 89 -12.07 -2.78 -5.26
C GLY A 89 -13.56 -2.74 -4.86
N GLN A 90 -14.01 -3.81 -4.22
CA GLN A 90 -15.38 -4.03 -3.71
C GLN A 90 -15.39 -4.56 -2.26
N THR A 91 -14.37 -4.22 -1.49
CA THR A 91 -14.19 -4.65 -0.09
C THR A 91 -15.20 -3.99 0.85
N GLY A 92 -15.79 -2.86 0.46
CA GLY A 92 -16.64 -2.04 1.33
C GLY A 92 -15.83 -1.05 2.18
N GLU A 93 -14.50 -1.00 2.02
CA GLU A 93 -13.61 -0.01 2.62
C GLU A 93 -13.20 1.06 1.58
N PRO A 94 -13.79 2.28 1.61
CA PRO A 94 -13.70 3.23 0.50
C PRO A 94 -12.29 3.59 0.06
N PHE A 95 -11.35 3.67 1.00
CA PHE A 95 -9.96 4.02 0.70
C PHE A 95 -9.20 2.86 0.02
N ILE A 96 -9.51 1.62 0.40
CA ILE A 96 -8.96 0.42 -0.22
C ILE A 96 -9.55 0.26 -1.62
N ASP A 97 -10.86 0.39 -1.74
CA ASP A 97 -11.58 0.26 -3.00
C ASP A 97 -11.17 1.35 -4.01
N ALA A 98 -11.01 2.60 -3.57
CA ALA A 98 -10.47 3.68 -4.40
C ALA A 98 -9.06 3.36 -4.92
N GLY A 99 -8.19 2.85 -4.05
CA GLY A 99 -6.84 2.42 -4.41
C GLY A 99 -6.85 1.34 -5.49
N MET A 100 -7.56 0.25 -5.25
CA MET A 100 -7.59 -0.89 -6.17
C MET A 100 -8.24 -0.52 -7.52
N ARG A 101 -9.29 0.31 -7.51
CA ARG A 101 -9.88 0.85 -8.75
C ARG A 101 -8.93 1.76 -9.51
N GLN A 102 -8.13 2.59 -8.81
CA GLN A 102 -7.08 3.38 -9.47
C GLN A 102 -6.04 2.48 -10.12
N LEU A 103 -5.51 1.49 -9.39
CA LEU A 103 -4.49 0.58 -9.91
C LEU A 103 -4.97 -0.11 -11.18
N ASN A 104 -6.21 -0.62 -11.18
CA ASN A 104 -6.77 -1.33 -12.34
C ASN A 104 -7.01 -0.42 -13.54
N ALA A 105 -7.28 0.87 -13.31
CA ALA A 105 -7.57 1.83 -14.37
C ALA A 105 -6.32 2.51 -14.94
N GLU A 106 -5.34 2.84 -14.09
CA GLU A 106 -4.17 3.65 -14.44
C GLU A 106 -2.85 2.86 -14.43
N ALA A 107 -2.88 1.59 -14.02
CA ALA A 107 -1.67 0.78 -13.78
C ALA A 107 -0.68 1.45 -12.80
N TYR A 108 -1.14 2.42 -12.01
CA TYR A 108 -0.31 3.19 -11.08
C TYR A 108 -1.12 3.52 -9.84
N MET A 109 -0.45 3.46 -8.69
CA MET A 109 -1.06 3.80 -7.40
C MET A 109 -0.06 4.62 -6.58
N HIS A 110 -0.54 5.65 -5.87
CA HIS A 110 0.30 6.41 -4.95
C HIS A 110 0.85 5.51 -3.82
N ASN A 111 2.10 5.73 -3.41
CA ASN A 111 2.79 4.87 -2.42
C ASN A 111 1.99 4.69 -1.12
N ARG A 112 1.35 5.76 -0.63
CA ARG A 112 0.49 5.67 0.57
C ARG A 112 -0.67 4.68 0.40
N LEU A 113 -1.28 4.62 -0.78
CA LEU A 113 -2.37 3.68 -1.06
C LEU A 113 -1.83 2.27 -1.18
N ARG A 114 -0.65 2.07 -1.81
CA ARG A 114 0.03 0.76 -1.87
C ARG A 114 0.19 0.16 -0.47
N MET A 115 0.73 0.94 0.47
CA MET A 115 0.86 0.51 1.88
C MET A 115 -0.48 0.10 2.51
N ASN A 116 -1.57 0.83 2.21
CA ASN A 116 -2.88 0.57 2.78
C ASN A 116 -3.55 -0.67 2.19
N VAL A 117 -3.54 -0.83 0.86
CA VAL A 117 -4.15 -1.99 0.19
C VAL A 117 -3.37 -3.26 0.48
N SER A 118 -2.04 -3.20 0.58
CA SER A 118 -1.21 -4.33 0.99
C SER A 118 -1.49 -4.72 2.43
N SER A 119 -1.47 -3.77 3.37
CA SER A 119 -1.79 -4.04 4.78
C SER A 119 -3.20 -4.61 4.95
N TYR A 120 -4.18 -4.11 4.20
CA TYR A 120 -5.53 -4.66 4.25
C TYR A 120 -5.56 -6.14 3.79
N LEU A 121 -4.84 -6.48 2.73
CA LEU A 121 -4.76 -7.86 2.24
C LEU A 121 -4.15 -8.80 3.28
N TYR A 122 -2.93 -8.53 3.76
CA TYR A 122 -2.22 -9.48 4.62
C TYR A 122 -2.57 -9.36 6.11
N CYS A 123 -3.20 -8.27 6.56
CA CYS A 123 -3.70 -8.15 7.94
C CYS A 123 -5.20 -8.38 8.05
N ASN A 124 -6.02 -7.65 7.28
CA ASN A 124 -7.47 -7.69 7.49
C ASN A 124 -8.10 -8.93 6.86
N LEU A 125 -7.78 -9.20 5.59
CA LEU A 125 -8.18 -10.46 4.94
C LEU A 125 -7.31 -11.64 5.40
N LEU A 126 -6.09 -11.36 5.86
CA LEU A 126 -5.10 -12.35 6.32
C LEU A 126 -4.74 -13.35 5.21
N LEU A 127 -4.75 -12.88 3.96
CA LEU A 127 -4.31 -13.63 2.79
C LEU A 127 -2.79 -13.57 2.64
N ASP A 128 -2.21 -14.57 1.96
CA ASP A 128 -0.77 -14.57 1.67
C ASP A 128 -0.39 -13.34 0.86
N TYR A 129 0.51 -12.52 1.42
CA TYR A 129 1.00 -11.28 0.83
C TYR A 129 1.59 -11.49 -0.57
N ARG A 130 2.17 -12.67 -0.86
CA ARG A 130 2.74 -13.02 -2.17
C ARG A 130 1.72 -13.00 -3.29
N ARG A 131 0.44 -13.28 -2.96
CA ARG A 131 -0.67 -13.20 -3.91
C ARG A 131 -0.88 -11.75 -4.36
N GLY A 132 -0.85 -10.82 -3.40
CA GLY A 132 -0.90 -9.38 -3.67
C GLY A 132 0.35 -8.85 -4.38
N GLU A 133 1.54 -9.32 -3.97
CA GLU A 133 2.82 -9.00 -4.60
C GLU A 133 2.81 -9.34 -6.10
N ARG A 134 2.30 -10.53 -6.45
CA ARG A 134 2.14 -10.97 -7.84
C ARG A 134 1.14 -10.12 -8.61
N TYR A 135 -0.01 -9.79 -8.02
CA TYR A 135 -0.98 -8.92 -8.67
C TYR A 135 -0.40 -7.55 -9.00
N PHE A 136 0.38 -6.99 -8.08
CA PHE A 136 1.12 -5.75 -8.32
C PHE A 136 2.16 -5.91 -9.43
N ALA A 137 2.85 -7.05 -9.51
CA ALA A 137 3.78 -7.35 -10.59
C ALA A 137 3.12 -7.41 -11.98
N GLU A 138 1.90 -7.91 -12.04
CA GLU A 138 1.13 -8.04 -13.28
C GLU A 138 0.42 -6.74 -13.69
N THR A 139 0.23 -5.80 -12.75
CA THR A 139 -0.62 -4.61 -12.98
C THR A 139 0.15 -3.29 -12.98
N LEU A 140 1.24 -3.15 -12.22
CA LEU A 140 1.93 -1.86 -12.07
C LEU A 140 2.81 -1.52 -13.28
N ILE A 141 2.58 -0.36 -13.87
CA ILE A 141 3.41 0.22 -14.94
C ILE A 141 4.84 0.56 -14.46
N ASP A 142 5.02 0.76 -13.16
CA ASP A 142 6.30 1.08 -12.55
C ASP A 142 6.92 -0.06 -11.75
N TRP A 143 6.46 -1.29 -11.99
CA TRP A 143 6.96 -2.46 -11.29
C TRP A 143 8.50 -2.56 -11.37
N ASP A 144 9.10 -2.84 -10.22
CA ASP A 144 10.52 -3.10 -10.02
C ASP A 144 10.60 -4.15 -8.91
N LEU A 145 11.32 -5.25 -9.14
CA LEU A 145 11.40 -6.37 -8.21
C LEU A 145 11.77 -5.93 -6.79
N SER A 146 12.85 -5.17 -6.63
CA SER A 146 13.35 -4.78 -5.32
C SER A 146 12.34 -3.90 -4.58
N ASN A 147 11.75 -2.92 -5.25
CA ASN A 147 10.74 -2.05 -4.63
C ASN A 147 9.44 -2.81 -4.31
N ASN A 148 9.01 -3.73 -5.20
CA ASN A 148 7.78 -4.47 -5.01
C ASN A 148 7.90 -5.45 -3.84
N THR A 149 8.94 -6.28 -3.82
CA THR A 149 9.19 -7.24 -2.74
C THR A 149 9.34 -6.55 -1.40
N GLN A 150 10.12 -5.46 -1.33
CA GLN A 150 10.29 -4.71 -0.08
C GLN A 150 9.01 -3.97 0.35
N GLY A 151 8.21 -3.50 -0.60
CA GLY A 151 6.92 -2.85 -0.32
C GLY A 151 5.83 -3.82 0.15
N TRP A 152 5.94 -5.10 -0.19
CA TRP A 152 5.03 -6.18 0.20
C TRP A 152 5.46 -6.95 1.45
N GLU A 153 6.67 -6.69 1.97
CA GLU A 153 7.18 -7.34 3.18
C GLU A 153 6.17 -7.18 4.34
N PRO A 154 5.67 -8.29 4.91
CA PRO A 154 4.73 -8.22 6.02
C PRO A 154 5.33 -7.48 7.22
N SER A 155 4.49 -6.71 7.91
CA SER A 155 4.86 -6.05 9.16
C SER A 155 3.77 -6.18 10.21
N TYR A 156 4.15 -6.00 11.48
CA TYR A 156 3.20 -6.01 12.59
C TYR A 156 2.26 -4.80 12.63
N THR A 157 2.46 -3.83 11.73
CA THR A 157 1.63 -2.64 11.67
C THR A 157 0.36 -2.95 10.90
N VAL A 158 -0.79 -2.86 11.58
CA VAL A 158 -2.11 -2.96 10.96
C VAL A 158 -2.66 -1.56 10.75
N PHE A 159 -2.79 -1.15 9.49
CA PHE A 159 -3.42 0.12 9.17
C PHE A 159 -4.92 0.08 9.42
N ASN A 160 -5.48 1.21 9.87
CA ASN A 160 -6.92 1.41 9.91
C ASN A 160 -7.32 2.18 8.65
N PRO A 161 -8.08 1.57 7.72
CA PRO A 161 -8.43 2.21 6.44
C PRO A 161 -9.09 3.58 6.62
N VAL A 162 -10.02 3.70 7.59
CA VAL A 162 -10.75 4.94 7.87
C VAL A 162 -9.81 6.05 8.35
N SER A 163 -8.94 5.77 9.33
CA SER A 163 -8.05 6.81 9.85
C SER A 163 -6.95 7.19 8.86
N GLN A 164 -6.52 6.24 8.02
CA GLN A 164 -5.59 6.53 6.92
C GLN A 164 -6.26 7.37 5.83
N ALA A 165 -7.53 7.13 5.52
CA ALA A 165 -8.29 7.95 4.60
C ALA A 165 -8.44 9.39 5.13
N GLU A 166 -8.92 9.55 6.37
CA GLU A 166 -9.09 10.87 6.99
C GLU A 166 -7.81 11.69 7.05
N LYS A 167 -6.65 11.03 7.19
CA LYS A 167 -5.35 11.68 7.25
C LYS A 167 -4.80 12.07 5.87
N ASN A 168 -4.98 11.21 4.87
CA ASN A 168 -4.30 11.35 3.56
C ASN A 168 -5.22 11.84 2.43
N ASP A 169 -6.53 11.82 2.64
CA ASP A 169 -7.58 12.34 1.76
C ASP A 169 -8.60 13.13 2.62
N PRO A 170 -8.18 14.23 3.27
CA PRO A 170 -8.97 14.90 4.32
C PRO A 170 -10.34 15.38 3.84
N ASP A 171 -10.44 15.75 2.56
CA ASP A 171 -11.69 16.19 1.93
C ASP A 171 -12.47 15.02 1.30
N GLY A 172 -11.85 13.83 1.15
CA GLY A 172 -12.43 12.65 0.53
C GLY A 172 -12.53 12.73 -1.00
N GLU A 173 -11.79 13.64 -1.63
CA GLU A 173 -11.87 13.87 -3.08
C GLU A 173 -11.34 12.66 -3.86
N TYR A 174 -10.27 12.04 -3.36
CA TYR A 174 -9.71 10.85 -4.00
C TYR A 174 -10.71 9.68 -3.96
N ILE A 175 -11.34 9.43 -2.82
CA ILE A 175 -12.39 8.40 -2.71
C ILE A 175 -13.54 8.71 -3.67
N ARG A 176 -14.05 9.96 -3.72
CA ARG A 176 -15.16 10.32 -4.60
C ARG A 176 -14.83 10.23 -6.09
N LYS A 177 -13.55 10.40 -6.45
CA LYS A 177 -13.08 10.22 -7.83
C LYS A 177 -13.16 8.75 -8.25
N TRP A 178 -12.68 7.85 -7.39
CA TRP A 178 -12.51 6.43 -7.74
C TRP A 178 -13.67 5.51 -7.34
N VAL A 179 -14.51 5.96 -6.41
CA VAL A 179 -15.71 5.27 -5.96
C VAL A 179 -16.93 6.14 -6.29
N PRO A 180 -17.41 6.12 -7.56
CA PRO A 180 -18.50 6.99 -8.01
C PRO A 180 -19.80 6.82 -7.22
N GLU A 181 -20.05 5.64 -6.63
CA GLU A 181 -21.16 5.36 -5.72
C GLU A 181 -21.17 6.32 -4.52
N LEU A 182 -20.00 6.81 -4.09
CA LEU A 182 -19.82 7.68 -2.94
C LEU A 182 -19.65 9.16 -3.32
N LYS A 183 -19.73 9.52 -4.62
CA LYS A 183 -19.47 10.87 -5.13
C LYS A 183 -20.28 11.96 -4.44
N HIS A 184 -21.52 11.65 -4.04
CA HIS A 184 -22.43 12.61 -3.42
C HIS A 184 -22.48 12.54 -1.89
N VAL A 185 -21.75 11.61 -1.28
CA VAL A 185 -21.67 11.49 0.18
C VAL A 185 -20.89 12.69 0.73
N LYS A 186 -21.50 13.46 1.63
CA LYS A 186 -20.92 14.69 2.19
C LYS A 186 -20.15 14.42 3.47
N GLY A 187 -19.14 15.25 3.72
CA GLY A 187 -18.35 15.24 4.96
C GLY A 187 -17.65 13.91 5.22
N LYS A 188 -17.48 13.59 6.50
CA LYS A 188 -16.70 12.43 6.95
C LYS A 188 -17.38 11.08 6.72
N ALA A 189 -18.66 11.05 6.31
CA ALA A 189 -19.35 9.80 6.02
C ALA A 189 -18.69 9.03 4.86
N VAL A 190 -18.03 9.72 3.93
CA VAL A 190 -17.33 9.11 2.79
C VAL A 190 -16.25 8.09 3.19
N PHE A 191 -15.65 8.25 4.38
CA PHE A 191 -14.58 7.37 4.87
C PHE A 191 -15.09 6.07 5.47
N ALA A 192 -16.34 6.02 5.92
CA ALA A 192 -16.96 4.85 6.53
C ALA A 192 -18.49 4.90 6.37
N PRO A 193 -19.01 4.82 5.13
CA PRO A 193 -20.41 5.10 4.83
C PRO A 193 -21.35 4.14 5.57
N TYR A 194 -20.99 2.86 5.68
CA TYR A 194 -21.79 1.85 6.39
C TYR A 194 -21.96 2.16 7.89
N ALA A 195 -20.93 2.73 8.52
CA ALA A 195 -20.94 3.02 9.96
C ALA A 195 -21.46 4.42 10.30
N ARG A 196 -21.47 5.36 9.34
CA ARG A 196 -21.72 6.80 9.58
C ARG A 196 -23.02 7.31 8.95
N LEU A 197 -23.67 6.55 8.07
CA LEU A 197 -24.96 6.89 7.47
C LEU A 197 -26.09 6.09 8.09
N SER A 198 -27.34 6.54 7.88
CA SER A 198 -28.50 5.69 8.19
C SER A 198 -28.52 4.48 7.26
N LYS A 199 -29.25 3.43 7.68
CA LYS A 199 -29.43 2.22 6.85
C LYS A 199 -30.07 2.57 5.50
N GLU A 200 -31.10 3.42 5.50
CA GLU A 200 -31.80 3.82 4.27
C GLU A 200 -30.91 4.67 3.35
N GLU A 201 -30.06 5.54 3.92
CA GLU A 201 -29.12 6.34 3.16
C GLU A 201 -28.03 5.47 2.52
N PHE A 202 -27.48 4.52 3.28
CA PHE A 202 -26.45 3.61 2.79
C PHE A 202 -26.95 2.69 1.67
N GLU A 203 -28.13 2.09 1.83
CA GLU A 203 -28.70 1.18 0.84
C GLU A 203 -28.93 1.85 -0.52
N LYS A 204 -29.23 3.17 -0.53
CA LYS A 204 -29.39 3.95 -1.76
C LYS A 204 -28.08 4.18 -2.53
N LEU A 205 -26.92 4.01 -1.91
CA LEU A 205 -25.62 4.23 -2.56
C LEU A 205 -25.27 3.12 -3.55
N GLY A 206 -25.80 1.89 -3.35
CA GLY A 206 -25.37 0.72 -4.11
C GLY A 206 -23.91 0.30 -3.86
N TYR A 207 -23.28 0.82 -2.80
CA TYR A 207 -21.91 0.50 -2.40
C TYR A 207 -21.89 -0.74 -1.46
N PRO A 208 -20.95 -1.69 -1.60
CA PRO A 208 -20.90 -2.89 -0.79
C PRO A 208 -20.70 -2.59 0.70
N LYS A 209 -21.28 -3.45 1.56
CA LYS A 209 -20.97 -3.45 2.99
C LYS A 209 -19.53 -3.92 3.22
N PRO A 210 -18.85 -3.46 4.29
CA PRO A 210 -17.54 -3.97 4.65
C PRO A 210 -17.54 -5.50 4.72
N HIS A 211 -16.63 -6.13 4.01
CA HIS A 211 -16.51 -7.59 3.98
C HIS A 211 -16.09 -8.18 5.32
N VAL A 212 -15.30 -7.43 6.09
CA VAL A 212 -14.79 -7.83 7.40
C VAL A 212 -14.94 -6.71 8.42
N ASP A 213 -15.01 -7.07 9.71
CA ASP A 213 -14.86 -6.10 10.80
C ASP A 213 -13.37 -5.83 11.06
N TRP A 214 -12.97 -4.56 11.00
CA TRP A 214 -11.57 -4.17 11.18
C TRP A 214 -11.02 -4.48 12.57
N LYS A 215 -11.82 -4.34 13.64
CA LYS A 215 -11.35 -4.57 15.01
C LYS A 215 -11.07 -6.05 15.24
N GLU A 216 -11.98 -6.91 14.79
CA GLU A 216 -11.85 -8.36 14.88
C GLU A 216 -10.65 -8.86 14.05
N THR A 217 -10.56 -8.43 12.79
CA THR A 217 -9.49 -8.87 11.90
C THR A 217 -8.11 -8.35 12.30
N LYS A 218 -8.02 -7.12 12.85
CA LYS A 218 -6.77 -6.63 13.45
C LYS A 218 -6.31 -7.53 14.60
N ALA A 219 -7.21 -7.91 15.49
CA ALA A 219 -6.87 -8.78 16.62
C ALA A 219 -6.41 -10.15 16.13
N ARG A 220 -7.11 -10.73 15.14
CA ARG A 220 -6.74 -11.98 14.47
C ARG A 220 -5.34 -11.92 13.86
N ALA A 221 -5.03 -10.88 13.09
CA ALA A 221 -3.72 -10.73 12.44
C ALA A 221 -2.58 -10.67 13.46
N ILE A 222 -2.74 -9.85 14.51
CA ILE A 222 -1.74 -9.71 15.57
C ILE A 222 -1.51 -11.04 16.28
N ASP A 223 -2.56 -11.79 16.60
CA ASP A 223 -2.44 -13.11 17.22
C ASP A 223 -1.75 -14.10 16.27
N ARG A 224 -2.10 -14.11 14.98
CA ARG A 224 -1.50 -15.00 13.98
C ARG A 224 -0.01 -14.74 13.80
N PHE A 225 0.39 -13.47 13.68
CA PHE A 225 1.79 -13.09 13.59
C PHE A 225 2.55 -13.51 14.85
N LYS A 226 1.99 -13.29 16.05
CA LYS A 226 2.61 -13.74 17.31
C LYS A 226 2.75 -15.26 17.43
N ARG A 227 1.80 -16.03 16.88
CA ARG A 227 1.88 -17.51 16.87
C ARG A 227 2.94 -18.00 15.88
N GLY A 228 2.97 -17.45 14.67
CA GLY A 228 3.99 -17.79 13.66
C GLY A 228 5.42 -17.58 14.17
N LEU A 229 5.64 -16.50 14.93
CA LEU A 229 6.93 -16.24 15.58
C LEU A 229 7.34 -17.33 16.56
N ARG A 230 6.41 -17.79 17.41
CA ARG A 230 6.69 -18.83 18.42
C ARG A 230 6.99 -20.18 17.78
N SER A 231 6.34 -20.51 16.67
CA SER A 231 6.62 -21.74 15.92
C SER A 231 7.94 -21.70 15.15
N ALA A 232 8.43 -20.50 14.80
CA ALA A 232 9.71 -20.31 14.10
C ALA A 232 10.95 -20.29 15.02
N GLU A 233 10.74 -20.38 16.34
CA GLU A 233 11.80 -20.44 17.36
C GLU A 233 12.11 -21.88 17.82
N ILE A 234 11.45 -22.88 17.22
CA ILE A 234 11.66 -24.32 17.42
C ILE A 234 12.34 -24.89 16.18
#